data_AF-A0AA88LKQ7-F1
#
_entry.id   AF-A0AA88LKQ7-F1
#
_cell.length_a   1.000
_cell.length_b   1.000
_cell.length_c   1.000
_cell.angle_alpha   90.00
_cell.angle_beta   90.00
_cell.angle_gamma   90.00
#
_symmetry.space_group_name_H-M   'P 1'
#
loop_
_entity.id
_entity.type
_entity.pdbx_description
1 polymer ?
#
loop_
_entity_poly.entity_id
_entity_poly.type
_entity_poly.pdbx_seq_one_letter_code
_entity_poly.pdbx_strand_id
1 'polypeptide(L)'
;MSRARSTELVEEQDFQAFDKLQVDTVKKFYEVALCFFPVGGKLPARSRTFPARGNCVLIDWFHEGPQEALSSALFRFLQEVGNIEHQVKESVSKFMAYLHMSVNQTFEEYLANERRYILTLRPNLPGVDQPLSQAAGSELCMKADLKAKLAAQGIELKRKNENADKLIQVVGVDTEKVSVEKADG
;
A
#
# COMPACT_ATOMS: atom_id res chain seq x y z
N MET A 1 -31.49 16.59 66.89
CA MET A 1 -31.49 17.78 66.01
C MET A 1 -31.14 17.31 64.61
N SER A 2 -32.15 17.19 63.76
CA SER A 2 -32.07 16.64 62.40
C SER A 2 -31.30 17.58 61.47
N ARG A 3 -30.25 17.07 60.81
CA ARG A 3 -29.65 17.72 59.65
C ARG A 3 -30.69 17.72 58.53
N ALA A 4 -31.39 18.83 58.36
CA ALA A 4 -32.08 19.12 57.11
C ALA A 4 -31.01 19.27 56.04
N ARG A 5 -30.81 18.24 55.19
CA ARG A 5 -30.21 18.48 53.87
C ARG A 5 -31.28 19.24 53.10
N SER A 6 -31.14 20.57 53.07
CA SER A 6 -31.87 21.40 52.14
C SER A 6 -31.63 20.83 50.75
N THR A 7 -32.67 20.24 50.17
CA THR A 7 -32.71 19.92 48.75
C THR A 7 -32.84 21.25 48.03
N GLU A 8 -31.72 21.94 47.81
CA GLU A 8 -31.67 23.04 46.86
C GLU A 8 -32.16 22.48 45.51
N LEU A 9 -33.23 23.07 45.00
CA LEU A 9 -33.77 22.73 43.69
C LEU A 9 -32.70 23.14 42.68
N VAL A 10 -32.11 22.16 42.00
CA VAL A 10 -31.12 22.39 40.95
C VAL A 10 -31.75 23.33 39.92
N GLU A 11 -31.22 24.53 39.81
CA GLU A 11 -31.69 25.52 38.85
C GLU A 11 -31.28 25.10 37.44
N GLU A 12 -32.01 25.52 36.41
CA GLU A 12 -31.69 25.18 35.02
C GLU A 12 -30.25 25.62 34.61
N GLN A 13 -29.75 26.67 35.27
CA GLN A 13 -28.37 27.15 35.12
C GLN A 13 -27.31 26.16 35.63
N ASP A 14 -27.62 25.38 36.67
CA ASP A 14 -26.71 24.38 37.23
C ASP A 14 -26.53 23.20 36.26
N PHE A 15 -27.58 22.86 35.52
CA PHE A 15 -27.53 21.83 34.48
C PHE A 15 -26.64 22.25 33.32
N GLN A 16 -26.77 23.50 32.84
CA GLN A 16 -25.90 24.05 31.80
C GLN A 16 -24.44 24.15 32.24
N ALA A 17 -24.19 24.51 33.50
CA ALA A 17 -22.84 24.56 34.07
C ALA A 17 -22.22 23.16 34.15
N PHE A 18 -23.01 22.16 34.54
CA PHE A 18 -22.57 20.76 34.62
C PHE A 18 -22.26 20.19 33.23
N ASP A 19 -23.13 20.40 32.24
CA ASP A 19 -22.91 19.95 30.86
C ASP A 19 -21.64 20.58 30.28
N LYS A 20 -21.44 21.89 30.50
CA LYS A 20 -20.22 22.57 30.07
C LYS A 20 -18.96 21.97 30.72
N LEU A 21 -19.02 21.70 32.03
CA LEU A 21 -17.91 21.09 32.76
C LEU A 21 -17.55 19.71 32.19
N GLN A 22 -18.55 18.89 31.85
CA GLN A 22 -18.31 17.57 31.25
C GLN A 22 -17.66 17.69 29.87
N VAL A 23 -18.17 18.59 29.02
CA VAL A 23 -17.63 18.82 27.67
C VAL A 23 -16.18 19.32 27.74
N ASP A 24 -15.89 20.27 28.63
CA ASP A 24 -14.55 20.83 28.80
C ASP A 24 -13.57 19.79 29.36
N THR A 25 -14.03 18.93 30.26
CA THR A 25 -13.24 17.81 30.78
C THR A 25 -12.89 16.83 29.66
N VAL A 26 -13.86 16.42 28.84
CA VAL A 26 -13.60 15.50 27.73
C VAL A 26 -12.62 16.10 26.72
N LYS A 27 -12.82 17.36 26.32
CA LYS A 27 -11.93 18.04 25.37
C LYS A 27 -10.50 18.21 25.90
N LYS A 28 -10.32 18.34 27.22
CA LYS A 28 -9.00 18.51 27.84
C LYS A 28 -8.23 17.20 27.95
N PHE A 29 -8.93 16.09 28.22
CA PHE A 29 -8.28 14.82 28.52
C PHE A 29 -8.31 13.81 27.37
N TYR A 30 -9.10 14.06 26.31
CA TYR A 30 -9.19 13.16 25.16
C TYR A 30 -8.78 13.86 23.87
N GLU A 31 -7.67 13.40 23.30
CA GLU A 31 -7.31 13.66 21.91
C GLU A 31 -7.56 12.39 21.10
N VAL A 32 -8.26 12.53 19.96
CA VAL A 32 -8.60 11.40 19.09
C VAL A 32 -7.89 11.58 17.76
N ALA A 33 -6.98 10.65 17.44
CA ALA A 33 -6.35 10.56 16.12
C ALA A 33 -7.13 9.58 15.23
N LEU A 34 -7.51 10.02 14.03
CA LEU A 34 -8.18 9.19 13.04
C LEU A 34 -7.28 9.01 11.81
N CYS A 35 -6.87 7.78 11.54
CA CYS A 35 -6.00 7.46 10.40
C CYS A 35 -6.84 6.90 9.24
N PHE A 36 -6.68 7.48 8.05
CA PHE A 36 -7.37 7.04 6.84
C PHE A 36 -6.38 6.86 5.69
N PHE A 37 -6.59 5.82 4.88
CA PHE A 37 -5.98 5.74 3.56
C PHE A 37 -6.90 6.46 2.56
N PRO A 38 -6.42 7.47 1.81
CA PRO A 38 -7.26 8.30 0.93
C PRO A 38 -7.71 7.57 -0.35
N VAL A 39 -7.71 6.24 -0.36
CA VAL A 39 -7.99 5.42 -1.55
C VAL A 39 -9.50 5.18 -1.68
N GLY A 40 -10.05 5.54 -2.85
CA GLY A 40 -11.44 5.30 -3.22
C GLY A 40 -12.45 6.37 -2.75
N GLY A 41 -13.71 6.23 -3.19
CA GLY A 41 -14.74 7.27 -3.01
C GLY A 41 -15.40 7.36 -1.62
N LYS A 42 -15.11 6.43 -0.70
CA LYS A 42 -15.81 6.35 0.60
C LYS A 42 -15.42 7.46 1.57
N LEU A 43 -14.15 7.85 1.61
CA LEU A 43 -13.66 8.89 2.54
C LEU A 43 -14.24 10.27 2.19
N PRO A 44 -14.24 10.72 0.93
CA PRO A 44 -14.91 11.98 0.54
C PRO A 44 -16.40 11.98 0.83
N ALA A 45 -17.11 10.87 0.54
CA ALA A 45 -18.54 10.75 0.81
C ALA A 45 -18.83 10.89 2.32
N ARG A 46 -18.06 10.19 3.17
CA ARG A 46 -18.20 10.26 4.62
C ARG A 46 -17.82 11.63 5.19
N SER A 47 -16.86 12.34 4.60
CA SER A 47 -16.49 13.69 5.04
C SER A 47 -17.66 14.68 4.87
N ARG A 48 -18.42 14.56 3.77
CA ARG A 48 -19.62 15.40 3.54
C ARG A 48 -20.73 15.12 4.53
N THR A 49 -20.89 13.87 4.98
CA THR A 49 -21.90 13.50 5.98
C THR A 49 -21.51 13.96 7.39
N PHE A 50 -20.22 14.19 7.66
CA PHE A 50 -19.71 14.53 8.99
C PHE A 50 -18.75 15.74 8.93
N PRO A 51 -19.28 16.97 8.85
CA PRO A 51 -18.48 18.18 8.62
C PRO A 51 -17.45 18.48 9.72
N ALA A 52 -17.67 17.98 10.95
CA ALA A 52 -16.72 18.09 12.05
C ALA A 52 -15.33 17.49 11.71
N ARG A 53 -15.25 16.49 10.81
CA ARG A 53 -13.98 15.90 10.36
C ARG A 53 -13.09 16.84 9.56
N GLY A 54 -13.67 17.86 8.90
CA GLY A 54 -12.92 18.86 8.14
C GLY A 54 -12.71 20.16 8.92
N ASN A 55 -13.63 20.51 9.82
CA ASN A 55 -13.64 21.82 10.48
C ASN A 55 -13.05 21.82 11.89
N CYS A 56 -12.98 20.67 12.56
CA CYS A 56 -12.60 20.57 13.98
C CYS A 56 -11.40 19.63 14.20
N VAL A 57 -10.65 19.31 13.15
CA VAL A 57 -9.53 18.35 13.20
C VAL A 57 -8.35 18.94 12.46
N LEU A 58 -7.14 18.78 13.02
CA LEU A 58 -5.90 19.03 12.30
C LEU A 58 -5.64 17.86 11.35
N ILE A 59 -5.60 18.13 10.04
CA ILE A 59 -5.32 17.10 9.05
C ILE A 59 -3.83 17.10 8.77
N ASP A 60 -3.18 16.00 9.10
CA ASP A 60 -1.79 15.73 8.74
C ASP A 60 -1.74 14.80 7.52
N TRP A 61 -1.10 15.27 6.45
CA TRP A 61 -1.00 14.54 5.20
C TRP A 61 0.30 13.74 5.16
N PHE A 62 0.16 12.41 5.23
CA PHE A 62 1.28 11.50 5.02
C PHE A 62 1.58 11.38 3.53
N HIS A 63 2.64 12.07 3.11
CA HIS A 63 3.15 11.95 1.75
C HIS A 63 4.12 10.77 1.61
N GLU A 64 4.24 10.28 0.39
CA GLU A 64 5.30 9.36 0.04
C GLU A 64 6.65 10.01 0.37
N GLY A 65 7.47 9.29 1.14
CA GLY A 65 8.76 9.82 1.57
C GLY A 65 9.73 9.89 0.39
N PRO A 66 10.59 10.91 0.33
CA PRO A 66 11.62 10.99 -0.70
C PRO A 66 12.61 9.82 -0.55
N GLN A 67 13.34 9.51 -1.63
CA GLN A 67 14.26 8.36 -1.68
C GLN A 67 15.28 8.37 -0.54
N GLU A 68 15.73 9.56 -0.14
CA GLU A 68 16.71 9.79 0.92
C GLU A 68 16.15 9.39 2.29
N ALA A 69 14.88 9.71 2.55
CA ALA A 69 14.22 9.34 3.80
C ALA A 69 14.05 7.82 3.90
N LEU A 70 13.72 7.17 2.79
CA LEU A 70 13.63 5.72 2.71
C LEU A 70 15.00 5.06 2.88
N SER A 71 16.04 5.61 2.24
CA SER A 71 17.42 5.14 2.36
C SER A 71 17.92 5.24 3.80
N SER A 72 17.62 6.35 4.49
CA SER A 72 17.94 6.55 5.91
C SER A 72 17.19 5.57 6.83
N ALA A 73 15.91 5.36 6.57
CA ALA A 73 15.09 4.40 7.29
C ALA A 73 15.62 2.96 7.14
N LEU A 74 15.94 2.57 5.91
CA LEU A 74 16.53 1.27 5.59
C LEU A 74 17.93 1.11 6.20
N PHE A 75 18.75 2.16 6.17
CA PHE A 75 20.07 2.12 6.80
C PHE A 75 19.96 1.89 8.30
N ARG A 76 19.06 2.59 8.99
CA ARG A 76 18.77 2.36 10.42
C ARG A 76 18.28 0.94 10.68
N PHE A 77 17.38 0.43 9.84
CA PHE A 77 16.93 -0.96 9.92
C PHE A 77 18.08 -1.96 9.75
N LEU A 78 18.97 -1.74 8.78
CA LEU A 78 20.12 -2.60 8.53
C LEU A 78 21.19 -2.50 9.63
N GLN A 79 21.23 -1.43 10.44
CA GLN A 79 22.13 -1.36 11.59
C GLN A 79 21.77 -2.40 12.66
N GLU A 80 20.48 -2.69 12.84
CA GLU A 80 19.99 -3.70 13.78
C GLU A 80 20.26 -5.13 13.27
N VAL A 81 20.42 -5.30 11.96
CA VAL A 81 20.77 -6.58 11.34
C VAL A 81 22.27 -6.85 11.49
N GLY A 82 22.62 -7.75 12.39
CA GLY A 82 24.01 -8.10 12.73
C GLY A 82 24.80 -8.89 11.67
N ASN A 83 24.19 -9.26 10.53
CA ASN A 83 24.76 -10.21 9.57
C ASN A 83 25.28 -9.60 8.26
N ILE A 84 25.49 -8.27 8.22
CA ILE A 84 25.92 -7.54 7.03
C ILE A 84 27.09 -6.62 7.39
N GLU A 85 28.11 -6.57 6.53
CA GLU A 85 29.27 -5.70 6.71
C GLU A 85 28.89 -4.22 6.58
N HIS A 86 29.39 -3.38 7.50
CA HIS A 86 29.02 -1.96 7.59
C HIS A 86 29.31 -1.19 6.29
N GLN A 87 30.36 -1.56 5.55
CA GLN A 87 30.71 -0.92 4.27
C GLN A 87 29.65 -1.14 3.18
N VAL A 88 28.94 -2.26 3.24
CA VAL A 88 27.96 -2.67 2.22
C VAL A 88 26.55 -2.19 2.59
N LYS A 89 26.28 -1.95 3.88
CA LYS A 89 24.97 -1.50 4.39
C LYS A 89 24.48 -0.22 3.71
N GLU A 90 25.36 0.75 3.45
CA GLU A 90 24.97 2.01 2.80
C GLU A 90 24.53 1.77 1.34
N SER A 91 25.30 1.02 0.57
CA SER A 91 24.99 0.66 -0.81
C SER A 91 23.70 -0.16 -0.91
N VAL A 92 23.51 -1.12 0.00
CA VAL A 92 22.29 -1.94 0.07
C VAL A 92 21.08 -1.08 0.41
N SER A 93 21.21 -0.13 1.33
CA SER A 93 20.12 0.80 1.69
C SER A 93 19.65 1.64 0.51
N LYS A 94 20.60 2.22 -0.23
CA LYS A 94 20.33 3.03 -1.44
C LYS A 94 19.67 2.18 -2.53
N PHE A 95 20.15 0.95 -2.72
CA PHE A 95 19.58 0.02 -3.70
C PHE A 95 18.16 -0.43 -3.32
N MET A 96 17.92 -0.79 -2.06
CA MET A 96 16.59 -1.13 -1.56
C MET A 96 15.60 0.03 -1.72
N ALA A 97 16.03 1.27 -1.44
CA ALA A 97 15.21 2.45 -1.66
C ALA A 97 14.86 2.65 -3.15
N TYR A 98 15.84 2.46 -4.04
CA TYR A 98 15.62 2.52 -5.48
C TYR A 98 14.63 1.46 -5.96
N LEU A 99 14.78 0.21 -5.51
CA LEU A 99 13.86 -0.87 -5.86
C LEU A 99 12.43 -0.58 -5.41
N HIS A 100 12.24 -0.11 -4.17
CA HIS A 100 10.93 0.29 -3.67
C HIS A 100 10.26 1.34 -4.58
N MET A 101 11.01 2.34 -5.05
CA MET A 101 10.46 3.37 -5.94
C MET A 101 10.17 2.84 -7.34
N SER A 102 11.07 2.02 -7.90
CA SER A 102 10.88 1.44 -9.24
C SER A 102 9.64 0.54 -9.29
N VAL A 103 9.41 -0.24 -8.25
CA VAL A 103 8.23 -1.11 -8.14
C VAL A 103 6.94 -0.28 -8.02
N ASN A 104 6.97 0.85 -7.31
CA ASN A 104 5.81 1.75 -7.24
C ASN A 104 5.39 2.27 -8.62
N GLN A 105 6.35 2.62 -9.49
CA GLN A 105 6.04 3.05 -10.86
C GLN A 105 5.29 1.96 -11.64
N THR A 106 5.75 0.71 -11.55
CA THR A 106 5.07 -0.41 -12.19
C THR A 106 3.70 -0.71 -11.60
N PHE A 107 3.46 -0.38 -10.32
CA PHE A 107 2.14 -0.53 -9.70
C PHE A 107 1.11 0.47 -10.21
N GLU A 108 1.52 1.67 -10.64
CA GLU A 108 0.59 2.62 -11.26
C GLU A 108 0.04 2.07 -12.58
N GLU A 109 0.90 1.48 -13.40
CA GLU A 109 0.51 0.80 -14.64
C GLU A 109 -0.38 -0.41 -14.35
N TYR A 110 -0.06 -1.17 -13.30
CA TYR A 110 -0.88 -2.30 -12.88
C TYR A 110 -2.26 -1.88 -12.37
N LEU A 111 -2.34 -0.77 -11.62
CA LEU A 111 -3.61 -0.20 -11.17
C LEU A 111 -4.46 0.24 -12.36
N ALA A 112 -3.85 0.87 -13.37
CA ALA A 112 -4.54 1.28 -14.58
C ALA A 112 -5.14 0.08 -15.34
N ASN A 113 -4.41 -1.04 -15.40
CA ASN A 113 -4.79 -2.22 -16.16
C ASN A 113 -5.73 -3.17 -15.42
N GLU A 114 -5.38 -3.57 -14.19
CA GLU A 114 -6.12 -4.57 -13.41
C GLU A 114 -7.09 -3.96 -12.38
N ARG A 115 -7.10 -2.63 -12.20
CA ARG A 115 -7.91 -1.93 -11.17
C ARG A 115 -7.70 -2.46 -9.75
N ARG A 116 -6.50 -2.98 -9.48
CA ARG A 116 -6.09 -3.50 -8.18
C ARG A 116 -5.02 -2.60 -7.57
N TYR A 117 -5.26 -2.20 -6.32
CA TYR A 117 -4.30 -1.42 -5.54
C TYR A 117 -3.31 -2.37 -4.87
N ILE A 118 -2.02 -2.13 -5.08
CA ILE A 118 -0.92 -2.76 -4.36
C ILE A 118 -0.25 -1.68 -3.49
N LEU A 119 -0.01 -1.99 -2.22
CA LEU A 119 0.60 -1.07 -1.26
C LEU A 119 1.97 -1.59 -0.83
N THR A 120 2.99 -0.75 -0.98
CA THR A 120 4.34 -0.96 -0.47
C THR A 120 4.42 -0.40 0.94
N LEU A 121 4.65 -1.28 1.92
CA LEU A 121 4.80 -0.87 3.32
C LEU A 121 6.24 -0.38 3.56
N ARG A 122 6.39 0.80 4.18
CA ARG A 122 7.70 1.31 4.59
C ARG A 122 8.16 0.59 5.87
N PRO A 123 9.46 0.25 5.97
CA PRO A 123 9.99 -0.54 7.08
C PRO A 123 9.95 0.15 8.46
N ASN A 124 9.76 1.47 8.53
CA ASN A 124 9.69 2.23 9.79
C ASN A 124 8.30 2.85 10.05
N LEU A 125 7.21 2.18 9.68
CA LEU A 125 5.88 2.67 10.03
C LEU A 125 5.66 2.57 11.56
N PRO A 126 5.38 3.68 12.27
CA PRO A 126 5.13 3.62 13.72
C PRO A 126 3.86 2.82 14.00
N GLY A 127 3.93 1.86 14.94
CA GLY A 127 2.83 0.98 15.32
C GLY A 127 2.83 -0.41 14.67
N VAL A 128 3.89 -0.78 13.95
CA VAL A 128 4.14 -2.17 13.53
C VAL A 128 5.22 -2.76 14.44
N ASP A 129 4.84 -3.15 15.66
CA ASP A 129 5.76 -3.78 16.64
C ASP A 129 6.12 -5.24 16.27
N GLN A 130 5.64 -5.71 15.12
CA GLN A 130 5.88 -7.05 14.64
C GLN A 130 7.19 -7.07 13.87
N PRO A 131 8.16 -7.92 14.25
CA PRO A 131 9.44 -7.98 13.56
C PRO A 131 9.19 -8.24 12.08
N LEU A 132 9.83 -7.43 11.24
CA LEU A 132 9.83 -7.52 9.77
C LEU A 132 10.16 -8.95 9.25
N SER A 133 10.61 -9.86 10.13
CA SER A 133 10.71 -11.30 9.86
C SER A 133 9.40 -11.97 9.42
N GLN A 134 8.22 -11.55 9.92
CA GLN A 134 6.93 -12.10 9.48
C GLN A 134 6.37 -11.34 8.27
N ALA A 135 6.65 -10.03 8.15
CA ALA A 135 6.21 -9.22 7.02
C ALA A 135 7.07 -9.43 5.75
N ALA A 136 8.30 -9.91 5.86
CA ALA A 136 9.06 -10.48 4.73
C ALA A 136 8.29 -11.65 4.07
N GLY A 137 7.35 -12.27 4.79
CA GLY A 137 6.36 -13.22 4.25
C GLY A 137 5.41 -12.60 3.20
N SER A 138 5.17 -11.29 3.23
CA SER A 138 4.33 -10.60 2.23
C SER A 138 5.09 -10.22 0.96
N GLU A 139 6.39 -9.89 1.04
CA GLU A 139 7.26 -9.82 -0.14
C GLU A 139 7.49 -11.21 -0.76
N LEU A 140 7.39 -12.29 0.02
CA LEU A 140 7.30 -13.67 -0.47
C LEU A 140 5.95 -14.00 -1.11
N CYS A 141 4.84 -13.46 -0.60
CA CYS A 141 3.50 -13.69 -1.16
C CYS A 141 3.39 -13.14 -2.59
N MET A 142 3.90 -11.93 -2.84
CA MET A 142 3.93 -11.37 -4.21
C MET A 142 4.90 -12.11 -5.12
N LYS A 143 6.08 -12.54 -4.62
CA LYS A 143 7.00 -13.38 -5.40
C LYS A 143 6.38 -14.74 -5.75
N ALA A 144 5.58 -15.34 -4.88
CA ALA A 144 4.92 -16.61 -5.13
C ALA A 144 3.84 -16.50 -6.23
N ASP A 145 2.98 -15.47 -6.16
CA ASP A 145 1.94 -15.22 -7.17
C ASP A 145 2.53 -14.78 -8.52
N LEU A 146 3.58 -13.95 -8.50
CA LEU A 146 4.25 -13.51 -9.72
C LEU A 146 4.98 -14.68 -10.40
N LYS A 147 5.60 -15.57 -9.63
CA LYS A 147 6.24 -16.79 -10.16
C LYS A 147 5.21 -17.76 -10.76
N ALA A 148 4.03 -17.89 -10.15
CA ALA A 148 2.93 -18.69 -10.70
C ALA A 148 2.37 -18.11 -12.01
N LYS A 149 2.17 -16.78 -12.07
CA LYS A 149 1.73 -16.09 -13.30
C LYS A 149 2.78 -16.16 -14.42
N LEU A 150 4.06 -15.98 -14.10
CA LEU A 150 5.17 -16.11 -15.06
C LEU A 150 5.31 -17.54 -15.59
N ALA A 151 5.13 -18.55 -14.74
CA ALA A 151 5.13 -19.95 -15.17
C ALA A 151 3.98 -20.27 -16.13
N ALA A 152 2.77 -19.77 -15.85
CA ALA A 152 1.61 -19.95 -16.72
C ALA A 152 1.79 -19.26 -18.08
N GLN A 153 2.32 -18.03 -18.10
CA GLN A 153 2.63 -17.31 -19.34
C GLN A 153 3.74 -17.98 -20.15
N GLY A 154 4.74 -18.59 -19.49
CA GLY A 154 5.79 -19.36 -20.16
C GLY A 154 5.26 -20.59 -20.90
N ILE A 155 4.29 -21.29 -20.31
CA ILE A 155 3.63 -22.45 -20.94
C ILE A 155 2.82 -22.00 -22.17
N GLU A 156 2.08 -20.89 -22.06
CA GLU A 156 1.27 -20.35 -23.16
C GLU A 156 2.13 -19.83 -24.32
N LEU A 157 3.27 -19.17 -24.01
CA LEU A 157 4.25 -18.74 -25.01
C LEU A 157 4.84 -19.93 -25.76
N LYS A 158 5.23 -20.99 -25.04
CA LYS A 158 5.79 -22.19 -25.66
C LYS A 158 4.79 -22.87 -26.61
N ARG A 159 3.54 -23.00 -26.17
CA ARG A 159 2.44 -23.54 -26.99
C ARG A 159 2.19 -22.72 -28.25
N LYS A 160 2.21 -21.38 -28.13
CA LYS A 160 2.05 -20.49 -29.29
C LYS A 160 3.24 -20.56 -30.24
N ASN A 161 4.46 -20.71 -29.73
CA ASN A 161 5.66 -20.86 -30.55
C ASN A 161 5.64 -22.19 -31.33
N GLU A 162 5.30 -23.30 -30.67
CA GLU A 162 5.15 -24.61 -31.33
C GLU A 162 4.07 -24.61 -32.41
N ASN A 163 2.99 -23.85 -32.22
CA ASN A 163 1.96 -23.66 -33.24
C ASN A 163 2.45 -22.79 -34.41
N ALA A 164 3.24 -21.75 -34.14
CA ALA A 164 3.86 -20.93 -35.18
C ALA A 164 4.87 -21.75 -36.01
N ASP A 165 5.67 -22.59 -35.37
CA ASP A 165 6.64 -23.47 -36.07
C ASP A 165 5.95 -24.46 -37.00
N LYS A 166 4.82 -25.06 -36.57
CA LYS A 166 4.00 -25.93 -37.42
C LYS A 166 3.44 -25.17 -38.63
N LEU A 167 2.99 -23.94 -38.43
CA LEU A 167 2.47 -23.09 -39.51
C LEU A 167 3.57 -22.71 -40.50
N ILE A 168 4.77 -22.37 -40.02
CA ILE A 168 5.94 -22.08 -40.87
C ILE A 168 6.27 -23.29 -41.75
N GLN A 169 6.20 -24.50 -41.20
CA GLN A 169 6.47 -25.71 -41.96
C GLN A 169 5.43 -25.94 -43.08
N VAL A 170 4.14 -25.75 -42.78
CA VAL A 170 3.07 -25.88 -43.77
C VAL A 170 3.20 -24.82 -44.87
N VAL A 171 3.40 -23.55 -44.49
CA VAL A 171 3.58 -22.45 -45.43
C VAL A 171 4.84 -22.64 -46.27
N GLY A 172 5.92 -23.21 -45.71
CA GLY A 172 7.14 -23.55 -46.44
C GLY A 172 6.91 -24.61 -47.52
N VAL A 173 6.18 -25.68 -47.17
CA VAL A 173 5.80 -26.73 -48.13
C VAL A 173 4.90 -26.19 -49.23
N ASP A 174 3.95 -25.31 -48.89
CA ASP A 174 3.03 -24.73 -49.86
C ASP A 174 3.70 -23.67 -50.74
N THR A 175 4.67 -22.91 -50.22
CA THR A 175 5.47 -21.98 -51.05
C THR A 175 6.39 -22.70 -52.03
N GLU A 176 6.92 -23.86 -51.66
CA GLU A 176 7.72 -24.70 -52.56
C GLU A 176 6.85 -25.30 -53.67
N LYS A 177 5.65 -25.81 -53.35
CA LYS A 177 4.69 -26.27 -54.36
C LYS A 177 4.25 -25.18 -55.33
N VAL A 178 3.93 -23.98 -54.82
CA VAL A 178 3.54 -22.83 -55.64
C VAL A 178 4.69 -22.36 -56.54
N SER A 179 5.95 -22.54 -56.11
CA SER A 179 7.11 -22.22 -56.94
C SER A 179 7.34 -23.24 -58.07
N VAL A 180 7.01 -24.52 -57.85
CA VAL A 180 7.06 -25.57 -58.87
C VAL A 180 5.93 -25.38 -59.90
N GLU A 181 4.69 -25.13 -59.45
CA GLU A 181 3.56 -24.88 -60.37
C GLU A 181 3.72 -23.60 -61.21
N LYS A 182 4.51 -22.61 -60.73
CA LYS A 182 4.87 -21.41 -61.51
C LYS A 182 6.04 -21.62 -62.48
N ALA A 183 6.83 -22.67 -62.33
CA ALA A 183 7.93 -22.99 -63.23
C ALA A 183 7.48 -23.88 -64.42
N ASP A 184 6.35 -24.57 -64.26
CA ASP A 184 5.79 -25.50 -65.25
C ASP A 184 4.66 -24.90 -66.11
N GLY A 185 4.37 -23.59 -65.98
CA GLY A 185 3.35 -22.85 -66.76
C GLY A 185 3.92 -21.62 -67.45
#